data_AF-A0A9W8HU46-F1
#
_entry.id   AF-A0A9W8HU46-F1
#
_cell.length_a   1.000
_cell.length_b   1.000
_cell.length_c   1.000
_cell.angle_alpha   90.00
_cell.angle_beta   90.00
_cell.angle_gamma   90.00
#
_symmetry.space_group_name_H-M   'P 1'
#
loop_
_entity.id
_entity.type
_entity.pdbx_description
1 polymer ?
#
loop_
_entity_poly.entity_id
_entity_poly.type
_entity_poly.pdbx_seq_one_letter_code
_entity_poly.pdbx_strand_id
1 'polypeptide(L)'
;MVLGRDLLPLCAVALLAGARTARAHDHHGANMNFDTGEPIGAVLKIHITLMSLSFGLLFPIGLVLGLKKNRWHVPVQATGGVLAIIGFVLGHAHSGRAFPENAHSKFSWFMLWLLVAQLSAGGYLKAHTERRFNDRARPYIKIAHKYMAILMIVVSYVQVLLGVVAYLGYCYDGYLGQCLAHLIMGSSFLAYGIWLLLLLRLASPWLNQFGRSPELYDSVTIMAWGLFNTFTEHGFIDEAHGWSHKDLQHTSLGVIWFCGGLLSTYMLRKAGPSERSMFPAIILIVTGCAMGSHEQDTEFSTRVHFVFGLSLVLAGFTRCLEILLITTNLIRTDSKEPNPFQYIPVFFLCHSGMMFMSANYESVHAIGNIGVDIGTYSLGYLSISFLLFFYAYFLVQLYSELGK
;
A
#
# COMPACT_ATOMS: atom_id res chain seq x y z
N MET A 1 -23.32 48.00 21.94
CA MET A 1 -22.08 47.95 21.15
C MET A 1 -20.88 48.22 22.07
N VAL A 2 -20.55 47.31 22.99
CA VAL A 2 -19.25 47.19 23.70
C VAL A 2 -19.27 45.80 24.37
N LEU A 3 -18.98 44.73 23.63
CA LEU A 3 -18.75 43.41 24.22
C LEU A 3 -17.91 42.51 23.29
N GLY A 4 -16.85 43.09 22.70
CA GLY A 4 -16.07 42.42 21.66
C GLY A 4 -14.63 42.90 21.52
N ARG A 5 -14.03 43.50 22.56
CA ARG A 5 -12.63 43.96 22.52
C ARG A 5 -11.67 43.27 23.50
N ASP A 6 -12.16 42.50 24.47
CA ASP A 6 -11.31 41.97 25.55
C ASP A 6 -11.05 40.46 25.49
N LEU A 7 -11.50 39.76 24.44
CA LEU A 7 -11.23 38.32 24.25
C LEU A 7 -9.96 38.02 23.43
N LEU A 8 -9.43 39.00 22.70
CA LEU A 8 -8.21 38.86 21.90
C LEU A 8 -6.87 38.90 22.69
N PRO A 9 -6.72 39.61 23.83
CA PRO A 9 -5.46 39.62 24.57
C PRO A 9 -5.29 38.42 25.53
N LEU A 10 -6.36 37.71 25.90
CA LEU A 10 -6.29 36.56 26.81
C LEU A 10 -5.76 35.27 26.14
N CYS A 11 -5.98 35.09 24.84
CA CYS A 11 -5.39 33.98 24.09
C CYS A 11 -3.88 34.15 23.82
N ALA A 12 -3.37 35.40 23.80
CA ALA A 12 -1.97 35.68 23.55
C ALA A 12 -1.06 35.38 24.77
N VAL A 13 -1.59 35.52 25.99
CA VAL A 13 -0.83 35.27 27.22
C VAL A 13 -0.71 33.76 27.52
N ALA A 14 -1.69 32.95 27.12
CA ALA A 14 -1.64 31.49 27.26
C ALA A 14 -0.61 30.83 26.32
N LEU A 15 -0.28 31.46 25.19
CA LEU A 15 0.71 30.95 24.22
C LEU A 15 2.18 31.23 24.62
N LEU A 16 2.43 32.13 25.59
CA LEU A 16 3.78 32.50 26.02
C LEU A 16 4.23 31.82 27.33
N ALA A 17 3.33 31.11 28.03
CA ALA A 17 3.65 30.43 29.30
C ALA A 17 4.18 28.99 29.14
N GLY A 18 4.29 28.47 27.91
CA GLY A 18 4.74 27.10 27.61
C GLY A 18 6.24 26.91 27.39
N ALA A 19 7.04 27.98 27.35
CA ALA A 19 8.47 27.91 27.11
C ALA A 19 9.24 27.52 28.39
N ARG A 20 9.09 26.27 28.86
CA ARG A 20 10.08 25.68 29.76
C ARG A 20 11.27 25.23 28.93
N THR A 21 12.43 25.78 29.28
CA THR A 21 13.75 25.43 28.75
C THR A 21 14.00 23.93 28.82
N ALA A 22 14.07 23.26 27.66
CA ALA A 22 14.63 21.92 27.57
C ALA A 22 16.17 22.03 27.66
N ARG A 23 16.75 21.43 28.69
CA ARG A 23 18.20 21.22 28.81
C ARG A 23 18.60 20.17 27.78
N ALA A 24 19.54 20.51 26.90
CA ALA A 24 20.21 19.53 26.05
C ALA A 24 21.02 18.56 26.93
N HIS A 25 20.87 17.26 26.69
CA HIS A 25 21.72 16.21 27.24
C HIS A 25 22.73 15.78 26.17
N ASP A 26 23.98 15.57 26.57
CA ASP A 26 25.07 15.09 25.71
C ASP A 26 24.80 13.65 25.23
N HIS A 27 24.95 13.42 23.93
CA HIS A 27 24.75 12.13 23.29
C HIS A 27 26.08 11.35 23.17
N HIS A 28 26.23 10.32 24.00
CA HIS A 28 27.12 9.20 23.70
C HIS A 28 26.28 8.01 23.23
N GLY A 29 26.33 7.72 21.94
CA GLY A 29 25.71 6.55 21.31
C GLY A 29 25.58 6.76 19.81
N ALA A 30 26.12 5.86 19.00
CA ALA A 30 26.09 5.94 17.54
C ALA A 30 24.63 6.01 17.02
N ASN A 31 24.25 7.14 16.42
CA ASN A 31 22.92 7.35 15.86
C ASN A 31 22.76 6.55 14.56
N MET A 32 22.09 5.39 14.65
CA MET A 32 21.74 4.54 13.51
C MET A 32 20.43 4.98 12.81
N ASN A 33 19.74 6.02 13.32
CA ASN A 33 18.47 6.52 12.81
C ASN A 33 18.44 8.06 12.88
N PHE A 34 17.70 8.71 11.98
CA PHE A 34 17.45 10.17 12.06
C PHE A 34 16.37 10.55 13.10
N ASP A 35 15.89 9.59 13.91
CA ASP A 35 15.02 9.87 15.04
C ASP A 35 15.84 10.49 16.19
N THR A 36 15.57 11.77 16.47
CA THR A 36 16.21 12.53 17.56
C THR A 36 15.74 12.12 18.96
N GLY A 37 14.80 11.17 19.08
CA GLY A 37 14.22 10.71 20.34
C GLY A 37 13.24 11.69 20.97
N GLU A 38 13.12 12.90 20.43
CA GLU A 38 12.21 13.92 20.92
C GLU A 38 10.75 13.52 20.70
N PRO A 39 9.81 13.83 21.62
CA PRO A 39 8.42 13.48 21.44
C PRO A 39 7.78 14.25 20.29
N ILE A 40 6.91 13.58 19.54
CA ILE A 40 6.10 14.23 18.51
C ILE A 40 5.07 15.20 19.11
N GLY A 41 5.10 16.45 18.65
CA GLY A 41 4.18 17.50 19.09
C GLY A 41 2.73 17.26 18.66
N ALA A 42 1.78 17.91 19.34
CA ALA A 42 0.35 17.77 19.06
C ALA A 42 -0.02 18.16 17.62
N VAL A 43 0.59 19.21 17.07
CA VAL A 43 0.37 19.68 15.70
C VAL A 43 0.66 18.58 14.68
N LEU A 44 1.79 17.89 14.84
CA LEU A 44 2.19 16.81 13.95
C LEU A 44 1.27 15.59 14.08
N LYS A 45 0.81 15.25 15.30
CA LYS A 45 -0.20 14.20 15.50
C LYS A 45 -1.51 14.53 14.78
N ILE A 46 -1.95 15.78 14.82
CA ILE A 46 -3.14 16.24 14.09
C ILE A 46 -2.90 16.15 12.59
N HIS A 47 -1.73 16.57 12.08
CA HIS A 47 -1.36 16.41 10.67
C HIS A 47 -1.50 14.94 10.22
N ILE A 48 -0.85 14.01 10.92
CA ILE A 48 -0.90 12.57 10.61
C ILE A 48 -2.36 12.08 10.62
N THR A 49 -3.14 12.46 11.62
CA THR A 49 -4.53 12.04 11.76
C THR A 49 -5.40 12.56 10.59
N LEU A 50 -5.28 13.83 10.24
CA LEU A 50 -6.04 14.45 9.15
C LEU A 50 -5.65 13.85 7.78
N MET A 51 -4.36 13.60 7.56
CA MET A 51 -3.88 12.96 6.33
C MET A 51 -4.37 11.52 6.20
N SER A 52 -4.27 10.74 7.28
CA SER A 52 -4.77 9.35 7.32
C SER A 52 -6.28 9.29 7.11
N LEU A 53 -7.05 10.21 7.71
CA LEU A 53 -8.50 10.29 7.49
C LEU A 53 -8.84 10.66 6.04
N SER A 54 -8.11 11.61 5.45
CA SER A 54 -8.40 12.11 4.11
C SER A 54 -8.01 11.08 3.04
N PHE A 55 -6.74 10.68 3.01
CA PHE A 55 -6.18 9.79 1.98
C PHE A 55 -6.43 8.31 2.27
N GLY A 56 -6.45 7.93 3.55
CA GLY A 56 -6.71 6.54 3.95
C GLY A 56 -8.17 6.16 3.99
N LEU A 57 -9.11 7.11 4.21
CA LEU A 57 -10.54 6.79 4.37
C LEU A 57 -11.46 7.52 3.39
N LEU A 58 -11.46 8.85 3.38
CA LEU A 58 -12.46 9.63 2.65
C LEU A 58 -12.28 9.57 1.13
N PHE A 59 -11.07 9.73 0.61
CA PHE A 59 -10.84 9.72 -0.84
C PHE A 59 -11.13 8.36 -1.50
N PRO A 60 -10.72 7.20 -0.93
CA PRO A 60 -11.08 5.91 -1.52
C PRO A 60 -12.60 5.65 -1.48
N ILE A 61 -13.28 5.99 -0.38
CA ILE A 61 -14.75 5.91 -0.30
C ILE A 61 -15.39 6.83 -1.36
N GLY A 62 -14.92 8.07 -1.44
CA GLY A 62 -15.36 9.05 -2.42
C GLY A 62 -15.17 8.54 -3.84
N LEU A 63 -14.06 7.87 -4.15
CA LEU A 63 -13.80 7.27 -5.46
C LEU A 63 -14.85 6.21 -5.80
N VAL A 64 -15.10 5.26 -4.89
CA VAL A 64 -16.12 4.21 -5.08
C VAL A 64 -17.50 4.81 -5.32
N LEU A 65 -17.89 5.82 -4.52
CA LEU A 65 -19.13 6.57 -4.72
C LEU A 65 -19.19 7.24 -6.11
N GLY A 66 -18.06 7.79 -6.58
CA GLY A 66 -17.94 8.43 -7.89
C GLY A 66 -18.11 7.45 -9.05
N LEU A 67 -17.51 6.26 -8.95
CA LEU A 67 -17.66 5.19 -9.94
C LEU A 67 -19.12 4.74 -10.10
N LYS A 68 -19.89 4.82 -9.01
CA LYS A 68 -21.33 4.53 -8.97
C LYS A 68 -22.23 5.75 -9.13
N LYS A 69 -21.67 6.90 -9.51
CA LYS A 69 -22.41 8.18 -9.70
C LYS A 69 -23.28 8.57 -8.50
N ASN A 70 -22.88 8.17 -7.30
CA ASN A 70 -23.63 8.44 -6.07
C ASN A 70 -23.53 9.93 -5.69
N ARG A 71 -24.63 10.52 -5.23
CA ARG A 71 -24.69 11.94 -4.81
C ARG A 71 -23.69 12.31 -3.70
N TRP A 72 -23.29 11.35 -2.88
CA TRP A 72 -22.32 11.55 -1.79
C TRP A 72 -20.87 11.66 -2.26
N HIS A 73 -20.57 11.36 -3.53
CA HIS A 73 -19.23 11.50 -4.09
C HIS A 73 -18.65 12.91 -3.84
N VAL A 74 -19.38 13.97 -4.22
CA VAL A 74 -18.89 15.34 -4.12
C VAL A 74 -18.71 15.79 -2.66
N PRO A 75 -19.69 15.62 -1.75
CA PRO A 75 -19.51 15.98 -0.33
C PRO A 75 -18.33 15.27 0.35
N VAL A 76 -18.14 13.97 0.09
CA VAL A 76 -17.05 13.19 0.68
C VAL A 76 -15.69 13.65 0.15
N GLN A 77 -15.57 13.84 -1.18
CA GLN A 77 -14.34 14.34 -1.80
C GLN A 77 -14.00 15.77 -1.36
N ALA A 78 -14.99 16.65 -1.25
CA ALA A 78 -14.79 18.02 -0.78
C ALA A 78 -14.33 18.06 0.68
N THR A 79 -14.97 17.26 1.55
CA THR A 79 -14.56 17.13 2.95
C THR A 79 -13.13 16.62 3.06
N GLY A 80 -12.79 15.55 2.33
CA GLY A 80 -11.42 15.02 2.29
C GLY A 80 -10.42 16.06 1.78
N GLY A 81 -10.78 16.85 0.77
CA GLY A 81 -9.96 17.94 0.24
C GLY A 81 -9.65 19.02 1.27
N VAL A 82 -10.66 19.48 2.01
CA VAL A 82 -10.49 20.50 3.07
C VAL A 82 -9.59 19.96 4.18
N LEU A 83 -9.83 18.75 4.66
CA LEU A 83 -9.02 18.14 5.71
C LEU A 83 -7.57 17.90 5.26
N ALA A 84 -7.35 17.48 4.01
CA ALA A 84 -6.03 17.32 3.42
C ALA A 84 -5.25 18.65 3.34
N ILE A 85 -5.90 19.75 2.93
CA ILE A 85 -5.26 21.07 2.86
C ILE A 85 -4.89 21.56 4.27
N ILE A 86 -5.80 21.43 5.25
CA ILE A 86 -5.51 21.77 6.66
C ILE A 86 -4.34 20.92 7.17
N GLY A 87 -4.40 19.61 6.94
CA GLY A 87 -3.32 18.69 7.28
C GLY A 87 -1.99 19.13 6.68
N PHE A 88 -1.96 19.51 5.39
CA PHE A 88 -0.74 19.92 4.69
C PHE A 88 -0.09 21.13 5.36
N VAL A 89 -0.89 22.14 5.70
CA VAL A 89 -0.40 23.34 6.40
C VAL A 89 0.15 22.99 7.77
N LEU A 90 -0.56 22.16 8.56
CA LEU A 90 -0.08 21.73 9.87
C LEU A 90 1.23 20.93 9.79
N GLY A 91 1.43 20.15 8.73
CA GLY A 91 2.68 19.43 8.47
C GLY A 91 3.88 20.33 8.17
N HIS A 92 3.66 21.56 7.73
CA HIS A 92 4.73 22.56 7.54
C HIS A 92 4.88 23.53 8.71
N ALA A 93 3.83 23.65 9.54
CA ALA A 93 3.79 24.55 10.69
C ALA A 93 4.11 23.86 12.03
N HIS A 94 4.45 22.56 12.02
CA HIS A 94 4.74 21.84 13.26
C HIS A 94 6.05 22.32 13.90
N SER A 95 6.10 22.20 15.22
CA SER A 95 7.31 22.41 16.03
C SER A 95 7.58 21.16 16.89
N GLY A 96 8.75 21.09 17.52
CA GLY A 96 9.22 19.92 18.26
C GLY A 96 10.22 19.13 17.42
N ARG A 97 10.10 17.79 17.40
CA ARG A 97 10.98 16.88 16.66
C ARG A 97 11.29 17.42 15.26
N ALA A 98 12.57 17.69 15.02
CA ALA A 98 13.07 18.09 13.71
C ALA A 98 13.13 16.89 12.77
N PHE A 99 12.67 17.07 11.54
CA PHE A 99 12.83 16.10 10.47
C PHE A 99 13.77 16.68 9.42
N PRO A 100 14.84 15.97 9.03
CA PRO A 100 15.69 16.41 7.93
C PRO A 100 14.90 16.45 6.63
N GLU A 101 15.47 17.10 5.62
CA GLU A 101 14.90 17.11 4.29
C GLU A 101 14.70 15.67 3.79
N ASN A 102 13.46 15.30 3.48
CA ASN A 102 13.09 13.91 3.22
C ASN A 102 12.15 13.77 2.01
N ALA A 103 12.08 12.55 1.49
CA ALA A 103 11.26 12.23 0.31
C ALA A 103 9.77 12.48 0.54
N HIS A 104 9.25 12.27 1.75
CA HIS A 104 7.84 12.54 2.08
C HIS A 104 7.47 14.01 1.89
N SER A 105 8.30 14.93 2.40
CA SER A 105 8.08 16.37 2.25
C SER A 105 8.20 16.81 0.78
N LYS A 106 9.24 16.36 0.06
CA LYS A 106 9.40 16.68 -1.37
C LYS A 106 8.23 16.17 -2.23
N PHE A 107 7.83 14.92 -2.02
CA PHE A 107 6.76 14.29 -2.78
C PHE A 107 5.38 14.88 -2.44
N SER A 108 5.20 15.42 -1.23
CA SER A 108 3.95 16.04 -0.79
C SER A 108 3.52 17.20 -1.70
N TRP A 109 4.46 17.96 -2.27
CA TRP A 109 4.16 19.07 -3.17
C TRP A 109 3.55 18.60 -4.49
N PHE A 110 4.12 17.55 -5.08
CA PHE A 110 3.54 16.92 -6.26
C PHE A 110 2.12 16.42 -5.97
N MET A 111 1.93 15.78 -4.81
CA MET A 111 0.62 15.27 -4.40
C MET A 111 -0.40 16.40 -4.16
N LEU A 112 0.00 17.51 -3.53
CA LEU A 112 -0.86 18.68 -3.33
C LEU A 112 -1.35 19.25 -4.66
N TRP A 113 -0.46 19.44 -5.64
CA TRP A 113 -0.85 19.97 -6.95
C TRP A 113 -1.74 19.00 -7.72
N LEU A 114 -1.49 17.69 -7.61
CA LEU A 114 -2.37 16.68 -8.17
C LEU A 114 -3.77 16.73 -7.52
N LEU A 115 -3.86 16.92 -6.19
CA LEU A 115 -5.13 17.05 -5.48
C LEU A 115 -5.88 18.32 -5.92
N VAL A 116 -5.19 19.46 -5.98
CA VAL A 116 -5.79 20.73 -6.44
C VAL A 116 -6.31 20.58 -7.87
N ALA A 117 -5.54 19.97 -8.77
CA ALA A 117 -5.97 19.70 -10.14
C ALA A 117 -7.21 18.78 -10.17
N GLN A 118 -7.23 17.73 -9.35
CA GLN A 118 -8.32 16.77 -9.28
C GLN A 118 -9.63 17.40 -8.76
N LEU A 119 -9.55 18.19 -7.68
CA LEU A 119 -10.70 18.89 -7.10
C LEU A 119 -11.21 19.99 -8.04
N SER A 120 -10.30 20.73 -8.69
CA SER A 120 -10.65 21.77 -9.66
C SER A 120 -11.36 21.19 -10.88
N ALA A 121 -10.84 20.08 -11.43
CA ALA A 121 -11.48 19.36 -12.52
C ALA A 121 -12.86 18.82 -12.11
N GLY A 122 -12.99 18.27 -10.89
CA GLY A 122 -14.27 17.83 -10.35
C GLY A 122 -15.29 18.96 -10.20
N GLY A 123 -14.86 20.10 -9.64
CA GLY A 123 -15.68 21.30 -9.49
C GLY A 123 -16.15 21.85 -10.83
N TYR A 124 -15.24 21.96 -11.81
CA TYR A 124 -15.56 22.36 -13.18
C TYR A 124 -16.62 21.46 -13.82
N LEU A 125 -16.46 20.14 -13.71
CA LEU A 125 -17.39 19.17 -14.29
C LEU A 125 -18.78 19.22 -13.66
N LYS A 126 -18.87 19.65 -12.40
CA LYS A 126 -20.12 19.80 -11.64
C LYS A 126 -20.81 21.16 -11.86
N ALA A 127 -20.08 22.21 -12.18
CA ALA A 127 -20.59 23.58 -12.31
C ALA A 127 -21.47 23.85 -13.55
N HIS A 128 -21.72 22.85 -14.41
CA HIS A 128 -22.65 22.93 -15.57
C HIS A 128 -22.60 24.25 -16.37
N THR A 129 -21.40 24.79 -16.68
CA THR A 129 -21.29 26.08 -17.37
C THR A 129 -21.64 25.97 -18.86
N GLU A 130 -22.76 26.56 -19.29
CA GLU A 130 -23.28 26.49 -20.67
C GLU A 130 -22.61 27.52 -21.61
N ARG A 131 -21.34 27.30 -21.99
CA ARG A 131 -20.67 28.11 -23.02
C ARG A 131 -20.11 27.21 -24.12
N ARG A 132 -20.24 27.63 -25.38
CA ARG A 132 -19.81 26.88 -26.59
C ARG A 132 -18.34 26.40 -26.57
N PHE A 133 -17.46 27.10 -25.85
CA PHE A 133 -16.06 26.67 -25.64
C PHE A 133 -15.95 25.49 -24.65
N ASN A 134 -16.85 25.43 -23.66
CA ASN A 134 -16.89 24.37 -22.65
C ASN A 134 -17.19 23.00 -23.27
N ASP A 135 -18.05 22.94 -24.29
CA ASP A 135 -18.42 21.69 -24.94
C ASP A 135 -17.22 20.95 -25.56
N ARG A 136 -16.19 21.71 -26.01
CA ARG A 136 -14.96 21.14 -26.57
C ARG A 136 -13.96 20.69 -25.49
N ALA A 137 -13.84 21.42 -24.38
CA ALA A 137 -12.89 21.13 -23.30
C ALA A 137 -13.37 20.01 -22.36
N ARG A 138 -14.68 19.94 -22.11
CA ARG A 138 -15.31 18.99 -21.18
C ARG A 138 -14.93 17.52 -21.37
N PRO A 139 -14.89 16.93 -22.59
CA PRO A 139 -14.50 15.53 -22.75
C PRO A 139 -13.06 15.27 -22.29
N TYR A 140 -12.12 16.16 -22.61
CA TYR A 140 -10.72 16.03 -22.18
C TYR A 140 -10.59 16.14 -20.66
N ILE A 141 -11.32 17.08 -20.03
CA ILE A 141 -11.30 17.23 -18.57
C ILE A 141 -11.89 16.00 -17.86
N LYS A 142 -12.95 15.39 -18.41
CA LYS A 142 -13.48 14.11 -17.88
C LYS A 142 -12.44 13.00 -17.92
N ILE A 143 -11.71 12.89 -19.04
CA ILE A 143 -10.65 11.89 -19.21
C ILE A 143 -9.52 12.16 -18.21
N ALA A 144 -9.05 13.40 -18.12
CA ALA A 144 -8.01 13.79 -17.17
C ALA A 144 -8.42 13.49 -15.72
N HIS A 145 -9.64 13.89 -15.31
CA HIS A 145 -10.17 13.63 -13.97
C HIS A 145 -10.22 12.14 -13.62
N LYS A 146 -10.51 11.26 -14.59
CA LYS A 146 -10.49 9.81 -14.41
C LYS A 146 -9.06 9.29 -14.19
N TYR A 147 -8.12 9.66 -15.05
CA TYR A 147 -6.74 9.15 -14.96
C TYR A 147 -5.98 9.73 -13.76
N MET A 148 -6.20 11.01 -13.44
CA MET A 148 -5.67 11.62 -12.21
C MET A 148 -6.20 10.93 -10.97
N ALA A 149 -7.49 10.50 -10.94
CA ALA A 149 -8.03 9.72 -9.83
C ALA A 149 -7.31 8.37 -9.66
N ILE A 150 -7.04 7.66 -10.76
CA ILE A 150 -6.33 6.37 -10.72
C ILE A 150 -4.89 6.59 -10.23
N LEU A 151 -4.20 7.59 -10.77
CA LEU A 151 -2.86 7.96 -10.32
C LEU A 151 -2.86 8.31 -8.82
N MET A 152 -3.87 9.04 -8.34
CA MET A 152 -4.01 9.45 -6.95
C MET A 152 -3.96 8.25 -5.99
N ILE A 153 -4.56 7.11 -6.34
CA ILE A 153 -4.54 5.90 -5.50
C ILE A 153 -3.10 5.45 -5.25
N VAL A 154 -2.31 5.33 -6.32
CA VAL A 154 -0.93 4.85 -6.27
C VAL A 154 -0.03 5.83 -5.52
N VAL A 155 -0.11 7.12 -5.86
CA VAL A 155 0.76 8.13 -5.23
C VAL A 155 0.38 8.40 -3.78
N SER A 156 -0.88 8.21 -3.39
CA SER A 156 -1.30 8.31 -1.98
C SER A 156 -0.72 7.17 -1.16
N TYR A 157 -0.74 5.95 -1.69
CA TYR A 157 -0.08 4.80 -1.05
C TYR A 157 1.42 5.05 -0.84
N VAL A 158 2.12 5.51 -1.89
CA VAL A 158 3.54 5.87 -1.80
C VAL A 158 3.76 6.96 -0.75
N GLN A 159 2.94 8.02 -0.73
CA GLN A 159 3.09 9.11 0.23
C GLN A 159 2.90 8.66 1.68
N VAL A 160 1.99 7.69 1.93
CA VAL A 160 1.80 7.08 3.25
C VAL A 160 3.04 6.28 3.65
N LEU A 161 3.60 5.46 2.76
CA LEU A 161 4.85 4.74 3.02
C LEU A 161 6.00 5.69 3.32
N LEU A 162 6.18 6.72 2.49
CA LEU A 162 7.19 7.76 2.72
C LEU A 162 6.98 8.47 4.06
N GLY A 163 5.73 8.66 4.48
CA GLY A 163 5.39 9.23 5.78
C GLY A 163 5.82 8.34 6.94
N VAL A 164 5.62 7.02 6.84
CA VAL A 164 6.12 6.05 7.83
C VAL A 164 7.65 6.05 7.88
N VAL A 165 8.31 6.05 6.71
CA VAL A 165 9.77 6.14 6.61
C VAL A 165 10.31 7.42 7.26
N ALA A 166 9.70 8.57 6.96
CA ALA A 166 10.06 9.85 7.57
C ALA A 166 9.80 9.89 9.08
N TYR A 167 8.69 9.27 9.53
CA TYR A 167 8.33 9.19 10.94
C TYR A 167 9.33 8.37 11.76
N LEU A 168 9.74 7.22 11.23
CA LEU A 168 10.69 6.31 11.87
C LEU A 168 12.14 6.77 11.72
N GLY A 169 12.44 7.59 10.70
CA GLY A 169 13.79 8.05 10.41
C GLY A 169 14.68 6.96 9.79
N TYR A 170 14.08 6.00 9.08
CA TYR A 170 14.75 4.88 8.42
C TYR A 170 14.97 5.15 6.93
N CYS A 171 15.71 4.26 6.27
CA CYS A 171 15.89 4.20 4.81
C CYS A 171 16.72 5.35 4.23
N TYR A 172 17.70 5.83 5.00
CA TYR A 172 18.65 6.84 4.56
C TYR A 172 20.05 6.24 4.39
N ASP A 173 20.93 6.99 3.73
CA ASP A 173 22.35 6.66 3.53
C ASP A 173 22.56 5.23 2.99
N GLY A 174 23.46 4.45 3.63
CA GLY A 174 23.83 3.11 3.19
C GLY A 174 22.71 2.05 3.29
N TYR A 175 21.59 2.36 3.94
CA TYR A 175 20.47 1.43 4.14
C TYR A 175 19.36 1.57 3.09
N LEU A 176 19.42 2.61 2.24
CA LEU A 176 18.37 2.93 1.27
C LEU A 176 18.04 1.74 0.36
N GLY A 177 19.04 1.07 -0.21
CA GLY A 177 18.81 -0.05 -1.14
C GLY A 177 18.08 -1.22 -0.48
N GLN A 178 18.52 -1.62 0.71
CA GLN A 178 17.89 -2.70 1.48
C GLN A 178 16.45 -2.34 1.86
N CYS A 179 16.22 -1.12 2.34
CA CYS A 179 14.87 -0.68 2.67
C CYS A 179 13.95 -0.63 1.44
N LEU A 180 14.43 -0.07 0.32
CA LEU A 180 13.64 -0.02 -0.91
C LEU A 180 13.26 -1.41 -1.41
N ALA A 181 14.18 -2.38 -1.37
CA ALA A 181 13.87 -3.76 -1.73
C ALA A 181 12.72 -4.32 -0.90
N HIS A 182 12.74 -4.13 0.43
CA HIS A 182 11.69 -4.60 1.34
C HIS A 182 10.35 -3.90 1.11
N LEU A 183 10.38 -2.57 0.94
CA LEU A 183 9.17 -1.79 0.69
C LEU A 183 8.56 -2.11 -0.68
N ILE A 184 9.35 -2.21 -1.75
CA ILE A 184 8.85 -2.47 -3.12
C ILE A 184 8.31 -3.90 -3.23
N MET A 185 9.07 -4.90 -2.78
CA MET A 185 8.65 -6.30 -2.86
C MET A 185 7.48 -6.59 -1.91
N GLY A 186 7.48 -6.05 -0.70
CA GLY A 186 6.35 -6.23 0.20
C GLY A 186 5.08 -5.52 -0.30
N SER A 187 5.23 -4.35 -0.93
CA SER A 187 4.14 -3.67 -1.63
C SER A 187 3.61 -4.47 -2.82
N SER A 188 4.47 -5.19 -3.55
CA SER A 188 4.03 -5.98 -4.71
C SER A 188 3.17 -7.18 -4.29
N PHE A 189 3.51 -7.87 -3.19
CA PHE A 189 2.66 -8.90 -2.60
C PHE A 189 1.32 -8.34 -2.14
N LEU A 190 1.32 -7.18 -1.47
CA LEU A 190 0.08 -6.52 -1.06
C LEU A 190 -0.78 -6.15 -2.28
N ALA A 191 -0.18 -5.54 -3.30
CA ALA A 191 -0.86 -5.18 -4.55
C ALA A 191 -1.41 -6.41 -5.28
N TYR A 192 -0.68 -7.53 -5.27
CA TYR A 192 -1.12 -8.79 -5.84
C TYR A 192 -2.31 -9.39 -5.06
N GLY A 193 -2.33 -9.27 -3.73
CA GLY A 193 -3.52 -9.57 -2.92
C GLY A 193 -4.74 -8.71 -3.32
N ILE A 194 -4.58 -7.39 -3.42
CA ILE A 194 -5.65 -6.50 -3.88
C ILE A 194 -6.11 -6.86 -5.30
N TRP A 195 -5.19 -7.22 -6.19
CA TRP A 195 -5.51 -7.69 -7.54
C TRP A 195 -6.38 -8.95 -7.51
N LEU A 196 -6.02 -9.96 -6.71
CA LEU A 196 -6.83 -11.16 -6.55
C LEU A 196 -8.22 -10.87 -5.95
N LEU A 197 -8.31 -9.94 -4.99
CA LEU A 197 -9.59 -9.49 -4.43
C LEU A 197 -10.50 -8.88 -5.51
N LEU A 198 -9.93 -8.02 -6.36
CA LEU A 198 -10.65 -7.41 -7.48
C LEU A 198 -11.08 -8.45 -8.51
N LEU A 199 -10.21 -9.42 -8.81
CA LEU A 199 -10.53 -10.53 -9.72
C LEU A 199 -11.72 -11.35 -9.19
N LEU A 200 -11.67 -11.69 -7.91
CA LEU A 200 -12.68 -12.50 -7.22
C LEU A 200 -14.06 -11.82 -7.20
N ARG A 201 -14.14 -10.52 -6.89
CA ARG A 201 -15.41 -9.81 -6.68
C ARG A 201 -15.93 -9.04 -7.88
N LEU A 202 -15.06 -8.29 -8.54
CA LEU A 202 -15.46 -7.34 -9.58
C LEU A 202 -15.26 -7.91 -10.97
N ALA A 203 -14.16 -8.64 -11.14
CA ALA A 203 -13.79 -9.12 -12.45
C ALA A 203 -14.56 -10.38 -12.83
N SER A 204 -14.99 -11.26 -11.91
CA SER A 204 -15.72 -12.50 -12.29
C SER A 204 -16.85 -12.28 -13.33
N PRO A 205 -17.77 -11.30 -13.18
CA PRO A 205 -18.78 -11.01 -14.23
C PRO A 205 -18.23 -10.35 -15.51
N TRP A 206 -17.14 -9.59 -15.42
CA TRP A 206 -16.50 -8.91 -16.57
C TRP A 206 -15.57 -9.85 -17.35
N LEU A 207 -14.83 -10.71 -16.65
CA LEU A 207 -13.97 -11.77 -17.16
C LEU A 207 -14.77 -12.87 -17.83
N ASN A 208 -15.97 -13.18 -17.32
CA ASN A 208 -16.90 -14.07 -17.99
C ASN A 208 -17.23 -13.59 -19.42
N GLN A 209 -17.13 -12.30 -19.72
CA GLN A 209 -17.32 -11.75 -21.07
C GLN A 209 -16.17 -12.12 -22.02
N PHE A 210 -14.96 -12.32 -21.49
CA PHE A 210 -13.80 -12.76 -22.27
C PHE A 210 -13.71 -14.28 -22.40
N GLY A 211 -14.50 -15.02 -21.62
CA GLY A 211 -14.52 -16.49 -21.67
C GLY A 211 -13.18 -17.12 -21.30
N ARG A 212 -12.39 -16.49 -20.43
CA ARG A 212 -11.06 -16.96 -20.01
C ARG A 212 -11.03 -17.38 -18.54
N SER A 213 -10.16 -18.34 -18.24
CA SER A 213 -9.83 -18.72 -16.87
C SER A 213 -9.35 -17.50 -16.06
N PRO A 214 -9.88 -17.25 -14.84
CA PRO A 214 -9.36 -16.21 -13.95
C PRO A 214 -7.87 -16.37 -13.65
N GLU A 215 -7.38 -17.61 -13.57
CA GLU A 215 -5.97 -17.92 -13.32
C GLU A 215 -5.06 -17.49 -14.48
N LEU A 216 -5.59 -17.20 -15.67
CA LEU A 216 -4.77 -16.64 -16.76
C LEU A 216 -4.23 -15.26 -16.38
N TYR A 217 -5.06 -14.43 -15.76
CA TYR A 217 -4.69 -13.07 -15.35
C TYR A 217 -3.71 -13.09 -14.17
N ASP A 218 -3.92 -14.06 -13.29
CA ASP A 218 -3.03 -14.39 -12.19
C ASP A 218 -1.63 -14.79 -12.71
N SER A 219 -1.58 -15.74 -13.64
CA SER A 219 -0.34 -16.22 -14.27
C SER A 219 0.41 -15.14 -15.06
N VAL A 220 -0.31 -14.26 -15.75
CA VAL A 220 0.30 -13.10 -16.44
C VAL A 220 0.93 -12.13 -15.43
N THR A 221 0.29 -11.93 -14.27
CA THR A 221 0.80 -11.06 -13.21
C THR A 221 2.11 -11.62 -12.64
N ILE A 222 2.12 -12.91 -12.28
CA ILE A 222 3.32 -13.58 -11.79
C ILE A 222 4.44 -13.58 -12.85
N MET A 223 4.10 -13.85 -14.12
CA MET A 223 5.07 -13.83 -15.22
C MET A 223 5.70 -12.45 -15.39
N ALA A 224 4.88 -11.39 -15.44
CA ALA A 224 5.35 -10.02 -15.64
C ALA A 224 6.21 -9.54 -14.46
N TRP A 225 5.79 -9.84 -13.23
CA TRP A 225 6.56 -9.50 -12.04
C TRP A 225 7.87 -10.28 -11.96
N GLY A 226 7.84 -11.59 -12.26
CA GLY A 226 9.05 -12.41 -12.30
C GLY A 226 10.06 -11.90 -13.32
N LEU A 227 9.59 -11.49 -14.51
CA LEU A 227 10.44 -10.88 -15.53
C LEU A 227 11.11 -9.60 -14.99
N PHE A 228 10.33 -8.70 -14.39
CA PHE A 228 10.86 -7.48 -13.80
C PHE A 228 11.89 -7.79 -12.71
N ASN A 229 11.53 -8.60 -11.72
CA ASN A 229 12.39 -8.95 -10.59
C ASN A 229 13.71 -9.60 -11.04
N THR A 230 13.65 -10.47 -12.06
CA THR A 230 14.85 -11.13 -12.62
C THR A 230 15.88 -10.12 -13.09
N PHE A 231 15.46 -8.99 -13.66
CA PHE A 231 16.36 -8.00 -14.28
C PHE A 231 16.61 -6.75 -13.44
N THR A 232 15.96 -6.61 -12.28
CA THR A 232 16.14 -5.45 -11.38
C THR A 232 16.89 -5.77 -10.10
N GLU A 233 17.00 -7.05 -9.73
CA GLU A 233 17.64 -7.45 -8.47
C GLU A 233 19.16 -7.31 -8.50
N HIS A 234 19.79 -7.61 -9.64
CA HIS A 234 21.19 -7.33 -9.88
C HIS A 234 21.33 -6.20 -10.91
N GLY A 235 22.34 -5.36 -10.77
CA GLY A 235 22.66 -4.32 -11.75
C GLY A 235 23.22 -4.93 -13.04
N PHE A 236 22.38 -5.58 -13.85
CA PHE A 236 22.79 -6.20 -15.13
C PHE A 236 23.41 -5.20 -16.12
N ILE A 237 23.19 -3.90 -15.92
CA ILE A 237 23.67 -2.82 -16.80
C ILE A 237 24.97 -2.19 -16.27
N ASP A 238 25.14 -2.10 -14.95
CA ASP A 238 26.28 -1.49 -14.29
C ASP A 238 27.06 -2.57 -13.50
N GLU A 239 27.60 -3.57 -14.21
CA GLU A 239 28.38 -4.66 -13.62
C GLU A 239 29.74 -4.14 -13.09
N ALA A 240 29.74 -3.64 -11.84
CA ALA A 240 30.98 -3.24 -11.16
C ALA A 240 31.46 -4.28 -10.13
N HIS A 241 30.62 -5.22 -9.68
CA HIS A 241 30.92 -6.15 -8.58
C HIS A 241 30.38 -7.57 -8.86
N GLY A 242 31.10 -8.60 -8.42
CA GLY A 242 30.69 -10.00 -8.61
C GLY A 242 29.42 -10.38 -7.83
N TRP A 243 28.83 -11.53 -8.19
CA TRP A 243 27.58 -12.05 -7.61
C TRP A 243 27.75 -12.50 -6.15
N SER A 244 26.88 -12.04 -5.25
CA SER A 244 26.76 -12.56 -3.90
C SER A 244 25.75 -13.73 -3.81
N HIS A 245 25.77 -14.47 -2.70
CA HIS A 245 24.78 -15.51 -2.44
C HIS A 245 23.35 -14.96 -2.38
N LYS A 246 23.18 -13.76 -1.79
CA LYS A 246 21.88 -13.07 -1.72
C LYS A 246 21.38 -12.72 -3.13
N ASP A 247 22.26 -12.19 -3.99
CA ASP A 247 21.91 -11.85 -5.40
C ASP A 247 21.45 -13.08 -6.19
N LEU A 248 22.17 -14.21 -6.04
CA LEU A 248 21.81 -15.46 -6.69
C LEU A 248 20.45 -15.98 -6.22
N GLN A 249 20.20 -15.97 -4.90
CA GLN A 249 18.93 -16.45 -4.35
C GLN A 249 17.76 -15.57 -4.81
N HIS A 250 17.87 -14.24 -4.70
CA HIS A 250 16.79 -13.33 -5.06
C HIS A 250 16.52 -13.30 -6.57
N THR A 251 17.58 -13.31 -7.40
CA THR A 251 17.44 -13.40 -8.85
C THR A 251 16.79 -14.72 -9.27
N SER A 252 17.18 -15.83 -8.63
CA SER A 252 16.58 -17.15 -8.89
C SER A 252 15.08 -17.19 -8.54
N LEU A 253 14.65 -16.44 -7.50
CA LEU A 253 13.23 -16.26 -7.20
C LEU A 253 12.49 -15.48 -8.30
N GLY A 254 13.13 -14.48 -8.92
CA GLY A 254 12.60 -13.83 -10.12
C GLY A 254 12.42 -14.81 -11.28
N VAL A 255 13.45 -15.64 -11.53
CA VAL A 255 13.46 -16.61 -12.64
C VAL A 255 12.35 -17.66 -12.49
N ILE A 256 12.14 -18.22 -11.29
CA ILE A 256 11.06 -19.21 -11.09
C ILE A 256 9.67 -18.59 -11.27
N TRP A 257 9.47 -17.33 -10.84
CA TRP A 257 8.21 -16.60 -11.09
C TRP A 257 7.98 -16.40 -12.60
N PHE A 258 9.00 -15.96 -13.32
CA PHE A 258 8.91 -15.75 -14.76
C PHE A 258 8.61 -17.06 -15.50
N CYS A 259 9.41 -18.10 -15.29
CA CYS A 259 9.29 -19.38 -15.96
C CYS A 259 7.97 -20.11 -15.61
N GLY A 260 7.61 -20.14 -14.32
CA GLY A 260 6.36 -20.76 -13.87
C GLY A 260 5.12 -19.99 -14.35
N GLY A 261 5.17 -18.65 -14.32
CA GLY A 261 4.14 -17.79 -14.86
C GLY A 261 3.96 -17.95 -16.37
N LEU A 262 5.07 -18.04 -17.12
CA LEU A 262 5.07 -18.30 -18.56
C LEU A 262 4.43 -19.66 -18.89
N LEU A 263 4.82 -20.72 -18.17
CA LEU A 263 4.22 -22.05 -18.34
C LEU A 263 2.71 -22.02 -18.12
N SER A 264 2.27 -21.47 -16.99
CA SER A 264 0.84 -21.41 -16.66
C SER A 264 0.05 -20.54 -17.64
N THR A 265 0.60 -19.39 -18.04
CA THR A 265 0.01 -18.50 -19.05
C THR A 265 -0.14 -19.24 -20.39
N TYR A 266 0.89 -19.96 -20.81
CA TYR A 266 0.85 -20.72 -22.07
C TYR A 266 -0.18 -21.85 -22.02
N MET A 267 -0.30 -22.57 -20.90
CA MET A 267 -1.34 -23.59 -20.69
C MET A 267 -2.75 -22.99 -20.74
N LEU A 268 -2.96 -21.84 -20.09
CA LEU A 268 -4.26 -21.20 -19.98
C LEU A 268 -4.65 -20.31 -21.17
N ARG A 269 -3.75 -20.10 -22.15
CA ARG A 269 -3.97 -19.16 -23.27
C ARG A 269 -5.24 -19.44 -24.09
N LYS A 270 -5.64 -20.71 -24.17
CA LYS A 270 -6.88 -21.16 -24.84
C LYS A 270 -7.93 -21.69 -23.87
N ALA A 271 -7.63 -21.69 -22.57
CA ALA A 271 -8.46 -22.31 -21.57
C ALA A 271 -9.75 -21.50 -21.33
N GLY A 272 -10.85 -22.22 -21.14
CA GLY A 272 -12.16 -21.67 -20.82
C GLY A 272 -12.29 -21.27 -19.33
N PRO A 273 -13.43 -20.69 -18.92
CA PRO A 273 -13.64 -20.20 -17.55
C PRO A 273 -13.61 -21.30 -16.48
N SER A 274 -13.94 -22.53 -16.84
CA SER A 274 -13.98 -23.69 -15.93
C SER A 274 -12.61 -24.35 -15.72
N GLU A 275 -11.65 -24.07 -16.59
CA GLU A 275 -10.31 -24.64 -16.49
C GLU A 275 -9.48 -23.83 -15.49
N ARG A 276 -8.80 -24.53 -14.58
CA ARG A 276 -8.08 -23.93 -13.45
C ARG A 276 -6.62 -24.36 -13.49
N SER A 277 -5.71 -23.52 -13.00
CA SER A 277 -4.28 -23.84 -12.89
C SER A 277 -3.78 -23.63 -11.48
N MET A 278 -3.03 -24.60 -10.96
CA MET A 278 -2.39 -24.51 -9.63
C MET A 278 -0.97 -23.95 -9.68
N PHE A 279 -0.39 -23.75 -10.87
CA PHE A 279 0.99 -23.27 -11.00
C PHE A 279 1.26 -21.95 -10.28
N PRO A 280 0.39 -20.92 -10.37
CA PRO A 280 0.53 -19.70 -9.56
C PRO A 280 0.69 -20.00 -8.06
N ALA A 281 -0.18 -20.87 -7.52
CA ALA A 281 -0.16 -21.25 -6.11
C ALA A 281 1.10 -22.04 -5.72
N ILE A 282 1.59 -22.92 -6.60
CA ILE A 282 2.83 -23.67 -6.39
C ILE A 282 4.04 -22.73 -6.35
N ILE A 283 4.07 -21.71 -7.21
CA ILE A 283 5.14 -20.70 -7.21
C ILE A 283 5.17 -19.96 -5.86
N LEU A 284 4.01 -19.60 -5.30
CA LEU A 284 3.92 -19.01 -3.96
C LEU A 284 4.44 -19.95 -2.87
N ILE A 285 4.06 -21.23 -2.91
CA ILE A 285 4.55 -22.23 -1.94
C ILE A 285 6.07 -22.35 -2.00
N VAL A 286 6.65 -22.55 -3.19
CA VAL A 286 8.10 -22.73 -3.34
C VAL A 286 8.85 -21.46 -2.93
N THR A 287 8.34 -20.29 -3.29
CA THR A 287 8.91 -19.01 -2.86
C THR A 287 8.87 -18.89 -1.33
N GLY A 288 7.75 -19.23 -0.71
CA GLY A 288 7.60 -19.20 0.74
C GLY A 288 8.55 -20.15 1.46
N CYS A 289 8.74 -21.37 0.94
CA CYS A 289 9.72 -22.32 1.45
C CYS A 289 11.16 -21.79 1.35
N ALA A 290 11.54 -21.25 0.19
CA ALA A 290 12.88 -20.69 -0.03
C ALA A 290 13.16 -19.49 0.90
N MET A 291 12.15 -18.67 1.15
CA MET A 291 12.26 -17.52 2.06
C MET A 291 12.22 -17.94 3.53
N GLY A 292 11.55 -19.04 3.86
CA GLY A 292 11.59 -19.65 5.19
C GLY A 292 12.97 -20.15 5.61
N SER A 293 13.83 -20.47 4.65
CA SER A 293 15.24 -20.84 4.85
C SER A 293 16.23 -19.72 4.54
N HIS A 294 15.76 -18.49 4.32
CA HIS A 294 16.63 -17.37 3.96
C HIS A 294 17.34 -16.82 5.20
N GLU A 295 18.65 -17.05 5.30
CA GLU A 295 19.47 -16.56 6.40
C GLU A 295 19.62 -15.04 6.34
N GLN A 296 19.48 -14.40 7.50
CA GLN A 296 19.64 -12.96 7.67
C GLN A 296 20.71 -12.65 8.71
N ASP A 297 21.13 -11.39 8.73
CA ASP A 297 22.23 -10.92 9.58
C ASP A 297 21.91 -11.03 11.09
N THR A 298 20.63 -11.16 11.47
CA THR A 298 20.19 -11.41 12.85
C THR A 298 19.17 -12.53 12.92
N GLU A 299 19.17 -13.28 14.03
CA GLU A 299 18.18 -14.34 14.28
C GLU A 299 16.75 -13.80 14.26
N PHE A 300 16.53 -12.58 14.79
CA PHE A 300 15.23 -11.93 14.73
C PHE A 300 14.79 -11.71 13.28
N SER A 301 15.67 -11.16 12.41
CA SER A 301 15.35 -10.96 10.99
C SER A 301 15.06 -12.28 10.27
N THR A 302 15.84 -13.33 10.55
CA THR A 302 15.61 -14.69 9.99
C THR A 302 14.23 -15.20 10.39
N ARG A 303 13.81 -14.98 11.64
CA ARG A 303 12.46 -15.39 12.10
C ARG A 303 11.35 -14.53 11.51
N VAL A 304 11.57 -13.24 11.26
CA VAL A 304 10.60 -12.39 10.53
C VAL A 304 10.42 -12.90 9.09
N HIS A 305 11.52 -13.22 8.40
CA HIS A 305 11.50 -13.81 7.06
C HIS A 305 10.82 -15.19 7.04
N PHE A 306 11.00 -15.99 8.10
CA PHE A 306 10.27 -17.24 8.27
C PHE A 306 8.76 -17.03 8.34
N VAL A 307 8.26 -16.06 9.12
CA VAL A 307 6.83 -15.77 9.20
C VAL A 307 6.28 -15.22 7.88
N PHE A 308 7.06 -14.38 7.18
CA PHE A 308 6.76 -13.96 5.81
C PHE A 308 6.62 -15.15 4.86
N GLY A 309 7.60 -16.07 4.86
CA GLY A 309 7.61 -17.26 4.02
C GLY A 309 6.47 -18.21 4.34
N LEU A 310 6.19 -18.44 5.64
CA LEU A 310 5.04 -19.23 6.09
C LEU A 310 3.71 -18.63 5.62
N SER A 311 3.56 -17.32 5.70
CA SER A 311 2.37 -16.62 5.19
C SER A 311 2.20 -16.84 3.68
N LEU A 312 3.29 -16.82 2.93
CA LEU A 312 3.26 -17.07 1.48
C LEU A 312 2.94 -18.53 1.15
N VAL A 313 3.47 -19.49 1.92
CA VAL A 313 3.09 -20.91 1.84
C VAL A 313 1.60 -21.09 2.14
N LEU A 314 1.08 -20.46 3.19
CA LEU A 314 -0.35 -20.51 3.53
C LEU A 314 -1.23 -19.91 2.43
N ALA A 315 -0.80 -18.80 1.81
CA ALA A 315 -1.48 -18.21 0.66
C ALA A 315 -1.57 -19.20 -0.51
N GLY A 316 -0.45 -19.80 -0.91
CA GLY A 316 -0.43 -20.78 -2.00
C GLY A 316 -1.16 -22.08 -1.65
N PHE A 317 -0.99 -22.61 -0.44
CA PHE A 317 -1.67 -23.84 0.00
C PHE A 317 -3.19 -23.66 0.02
N THR A 318 -3.68 -22.59 0.63
CA THR A 318 -5.12 -22.30 0.66
C THR A 318 -5.66 -21.99 -0.73
N ARG A 319 -4.85 -21.43 -1.65
CA ARG A 319 -5.22 -21.27 -3.06
C ARG A 319 -5.35 -22.61 -3.79
N CYS A 320 -4.45 -23.56 -3.55
CA CYS A 320 -4.59 -24.93 -4.07
C CYS A 320 -5.88 -25.59 -3.56
N LEU A 321 -6.16 -25.47 -2.25
CA LEU A 321 -7.41 -25.95 -1.67
C LEU A 321 -8.63 -25.27 -2.29
N GLU A 322 -8.60 -23.96 -2.50
CA GLU A 322 -9.68 -23.21 -3.15
C GLU A 322 -9.94 -23.76 -4.56
N ILE A 323 -8.89 -23.95 -5.35
CA ILE A 323 -9.01 -24.50 -6.71
C ILE A 323 -9.60 -25.91 -6.66
N LEU A 324 -9.15 -26.77 -5.74
CA LEU A 324 -9.70 -28.12 -5.56
C LEU A 324 -11.19 -28.08 -5.18
N LEU A 325 -11.59 -27.20 -4.26
CA LEU A 325 -12.98 -27.07 -3.83
C LEU A 325 -13.88 -26.55 -4.97
N ILE A 326 -13.35 -25.69 -5.83
CA ILE A 326 -14.04 -25.22 -7.03
C ILE A 326 -14.17 -26.34 -8.07
N THR A 327 -13.09 -27.07 -8.38
CA THR A 327 -13.14 -28.14 -9.40
C THR A 327 -13.96 -29.34 -8.96
N THR A 328 -14.08 -29.59 -7.65
CA THR A 328 -14.98 -30.62 -7.09
C THR A 328 -16.42 -30.15 -6.92
N ASN A 329 -16.75 -28.90 -7.33
CA ASN A 329 -18.07 -28.27 -7.17
C ASN A 329 -18.56 -28.16 -5.72
N LEU A 330 -17.67 -28.25 -4.73
CA LEU A 330 -17.98 -27.96 -3.32
C LEU A 330 -18.15 -26.45 -3.10
N ILE A 331 -17.41 -25.62 -3.84
CA ILE A 331 -17.62 -24.17 -3.94
C ILE A 331 -18.17 -23.86 -5.32
N ARG A 332 -19.37 -23.26 -5.36
CA ARG A 332 -19.98 -22.85 -6.63
C ARG A 332 -19.59 -21.44 -7.02
N THR A 333 -19.10 -21.30 -8.26
CA THR A 333 -18.63 -20.02 -8.84
C THR A 333 -19.75 -19.21 -9.49
N ASP A 334 -20.95 -19.76 -9.61
CA ASP A 334 -22.16 -19.09 -10.12
C ASP A 334 -22.88 -18.24 -9.04
N SER A 335 -22.45 -18.35 -7.79
CA SER A 335 -23.00 -17.59 -6.69
C SER A 335 -22.67 -16.09 -6.82
N LYS A 336 -23.64 -15.24 -6.48
CA LYS A 336 -23.48 -13.77 -6.48
C LYS A 336 -22.40 -13.31 -5.49
N GLU A 337 -22.17 -14.10 -4.44
CA GLU A 337 -21.24 -13.82 -3.36
C GLU A 337 -20.21 -14.95 -3.28
N PRO A 338 -18.91 -14.68 -3.50
CA PRO A 338 -17.86 -15.67 -3.35
C PRO A 338 -17.85 -16.29 -1.96
N ASN A 339 -17.48 -17.57 -1.89
CA ASN A 339 -17.39 -18.26 -0.61
C ASN A 339 -16.31 -17.61 0.27
N PRO A 340 -16.54 -17.43 1.60
CA PRO A 340 -15.57 -16.83 2.50
C PRO A 340 -14.16 -17.45 2.44
N PHE A 341 -14.06 -18.75 2.14
CA PHE A 341 -12.79 -19.44 1.98
C PHE A 341 -11.91 -18.85 0.86
N GLN A 342 -12.52 -18.30 -0.20
CA GLN A 342 -11.81 -17.73 -1.35
C GLN A 342 -11.06 -16.44 -1.00
N TYR A 343 -11.34 -15.81 0.16
CA TYR A 343 -10.60 -14.66 0.65
C TYR A 343 -9.34 -15.03 1.44
N ILE A 344 -9.23 -16.28 1.92
CA ILE A 344 -8.11 -16.72 2.75
C ILE A 344 -6.77 -16.65 2.01
N PRO A 345 -6.64 -17.09 0.73
CA PRO A 345 -5.40 -16.93 -0.02
C PRO A 345 -5.00 -15.46 -0.15
N VAL A 346 -5.99 -14.60 -0.40
CA VAL A 346 -5.80 -13.16 -0.59
C VAL A 346 -5.31 -12.50 0.70
N PHE A 347 -5.90 -12.86 1.83
CA PHE A 347 -5.50 -12.37 3.14
C PHE A 347 -4.05 -12.73 3.47
N PHE A 348 -3.66 -14.00 3.31
CA PHE A 348 -2.30 -14.44 3.61
C PHE A 348 -1.27 -13.82 2.67
N LEU A 349 -1.64 -13.54 1.42
CA LEU A 349 -0.78 -12.81 0.49
C LEU A 349 -0.57 -11.35 0.92
N CYS A 350 -1.62 -10.68 1.38
CA CYS A 350 -1.51 -9.33 1.96
C CYS A 350 -0.64 -9.34 3.23
N HIS A 351 -0.84 -10.35 4.10
CA HIS A 351 -0.04 -10.50 5.32
C HIS A 351 1.43 -10.77 5.03
N SER A 352 1.73 -11.61 4.03
CA SER A 352 3.08 -11.85 3.55
C SER A 352 3.74 -10.53 3.10
N GLY A 353 3.05 -9.70 2.31
CA GLY A 353 3.55 -8.38 1.93
C GLY A 353 3.84 -7.46 3.11
N MET A 354 2.96 -7.42 4.11
CA MET A 354 3.16 -6.64 5.34
C MET A 354 4.38 -7.11 6.15
N MET A 355 4.52 -8.43 6.33
CA MET A 355 5.68 -9.00 7.02
C MET A 355 6.98 -8.71 6.27
N PHE A 356 6.98 -8.76 4.94
CA PHE A 356 8.16 -8.45 4.14
C PHE A 356 8.57 -6.98 4.26
N MET A 357 7.63 -6.03 4.17
CA MET A 357 7.94 -4.60 4.38
C MET A 357 8.51 -4.33 5.77
N SER A 358 8.05 -5.08 6.77
CA SER A 358 8.50 -4.97 8.15
C SER A 358 9.92 -5.48 8.40
N ALA A 359 10.49 -6.26 7.48
CA ALA A 359 11.76 -6.95 7.66
C ALA A 359 12.99 -6.11 7.23
N ASN A 360 12.81 -4.81 7.02
CA ASN A 360 13.93 -3.91 6.75
C ASN A 360 14.89 -3.84 7.96
N TYR A 361 16.18 -3.66 7.66
CA TYR A 361 17.27 -3.81 8.61
C TYR A 361 17.10 -2.92 9.85
N GLU A 362 16.86 -1.62 9.64
CA GLU A 362 16.72 -0.64 10.72
C GLU A 362 15.50 -0.94 11.61
N SER A 363 14.36 -1.31 11.02
CA SER A 363 13.16 -1.69 11.79
C SER A 363 13.40 -2.89 12.68
N VAL A 364 13.99 -3.95 12.12
CA VAL A 364 14.25 -5.20 12.86
C VAL A 364 15.22 -4.94 14.02
N HIS A 365 16.29 -4.17 13.79
CA HIS A 365 17.25 -3.86 14.86
C HIS A 365 16.63 -2.99 15.95
N ALA A 366 15.84 -1.98 15.58
CA ALA A 366 15.17 -1.13 16.56
C ALA A 366 14.21 -1.94 17.45
N ILE A 367 13.42 -2.84 16.86
CA ILE A 367 12.47 -3.69 17.58
C ILE A 367 13.20 -4.73 18.45
N GLY A 368 14.27 -5.34 17.92
CA GLY A 368 15.11 -6.26 18.68
C GLY A 368 15.76 -5.60 19.91
N ASN A 369 16.21 -4.35 19.78
CA ASN A 369 16.80 -3.59 20.87
C ASN A 369 15.81 -3.23 21.98
N ILE A 370 14.52 -3.07 21.64
CA ILE A 370 13.43 -2.86 22.62
C ILE A 370 13.10 -4.16 23.36
N GLY A 371 13.56 -5.32 22.88
CA GLY A 371 13.31 -6.63 23.49
C GLY A 371 11.93 -7.21 23.14
N VAL A 372 11.31 -6.73 22.06
CA VAL A 372 10.05 -7.30 21.56
C VAL A 372 10.35 -8.65 20.91
N ASP A 373 9.60 -9.68 21.29
CA ASP A 373 9.76 -11.01 20.72
C ASP A 373 9.05 -11.14 19.35
N ILE A 374 9.44 -12.16 18.58
CA ILE A 374 8.87 -12.43 17.25
C ILE A 374 7.35 -12.66 17.27
N GLY A 375 6.81 -13.27 18.32
CA GLY A 375 5.38 -13.55 18.45
C GLY A 375 4.59 -12.26 18.57
N THR A 376 5.00 -11.39 19.50
CA THR A 376 4.41 -10.05 19.67
C THR A 376 4.49 -9.23 18.38
N TYR A 377 5.66 -9.24 17.73
CA TYR A 377 5.87 -8.53 16.47
C TYR A 377 4.93 -9.03 15.36
N SER A 378 4.86 -10.34 15.18
CA SER A 378 4.03 -10.98 14.15
C SER A 378 2.54 -10.77 14.39
N LEU A 379 2.07 -10.83 15.64
CA LEU A 379 0.68 -10.55 16.01
C LEU A 379 0.28 -9.09 15.72
N GLY A 380 1.20 -8.14 15.93
CA GLY A 380 1.01 -6.74 15.57
C GLY A 380 0.79 -6.56 14.06
N TYR A 381 1.67 -7.12 13.24
CA TYR A 381 1.54 -7.03 11.77
C TYR A 381 0.37 -7.84 11.22
N LEU A 382 0.00 -8.95 11.85
CA LEU A 382 -1.23 -9.68 11.53
C LEU A 382 -2.47 -8.82 11.79
N SER A 383 -2.51 -8.09 12.90
CA SER A 383 -3.59 -7.16 13.23
C SER A 383 -3.71 -6.03 12.19
N ILE A 384 -2.57 -5.45 11.78
CA ILE A 384 -2.54 -4.45 10.70
C ILE A 384 -3.05 -5.06 9.39
N SER A 385 -2.66 -6.30 9.10
CA SER A 385 -3.09 -7.02 7.89
C SER A 385 -4.60 -7.26 7.89
N PHE A 386 -5.21 -7.60 9.03
CA PHE A 386 -6.67 -7.69 9.17
C PHE A 386 -7.37 -6.36 8.91
N LEU A 387 -6.85 -5.25 9.44
CA LEU A 387 -7.43 -3.92 9.22
C LEU A 387 -7.33 -3.48 7.75
N LEU A 388 -6.18 -3.70 7.12
CA LEU A 388 -5.97 -3.40 5.70
C LEU A 388 -6.88 -4.25 4.82
N PHE A 389 -6.95 -5.55 5.07
CA PHE A 389 -7.80 -6.46 4.32
C PHE A 389 -9.29 -6.14 4.50
N PHE A 390 -9.71 -5.85 5.75
CA PHE A 390 -11.07 -5.38 6.05
C PHE A 390 -11.40 -4.14 5.23
N TYR A 391 -10.52 -3.15 5.21
CA TYR A 391 -10.77 -1.90 4.49
C TYR A 391 -10.84 -2.10 2.98
N ALA A 392 -9.92 -2.87 2.40
CA ALA A 392 -9.96 -3.23 0.99
C ALA A 392 -11.24 -3.98 0.62
N TYR A 393 -11.61 -4.98 1.42
CA TYR A 393 -12.86 -5.73 1.27
C TYR A 393 -14.08 -4.81 1.36
N PHE A 394 -14.12 -3.91 2.36
CA PHE A 394 -15.18 -2.93 2.53
C PHE A 394 -15.35 -2.04 1.29
N LEU A 395 -14.27 -1.52 0.70
CA LEU A 395 -14.35 -0.68 -0.51
C LEU A 395 -14.93 -1.45 -1.71
N VAL A 396 -14.50 -2.71 -1.89
CA VAL A 396 -15.00 -3.59 -2.96
C VAL A 396 -16.46 -3.96 -2.72
N GLN A 397 -16.84 -4.24 -1.47
CA GLN A 397 -18.21 -4.53 -1.07
C GLN A 397 -19.13 -3.32 -1.30
N LEU A 398 -18.69 -2.14 -0.87
CA LEU A 398 -19.39 -0.88 -1.08
C LEU A 398 -19.65 -0.65 -2.57
N TYR A 399 -18.67 -0.92 -3.43
CA TYR A 399 -18.87 -0.85 -4.88
C TYR A 399 -19.94 -1.83 -5.36
N SER A 400 -19.94 -3.08 -4.89
CA SER A 400 -20.90 -4.10 -5.31
C SER A 400 -22.33 -3.82 -4.85
N GLU A 401 -22.52 -3.27 -3.65
CA GLU A 401 -23.83 -3.00 -3.06
C GLU A 401 -24.48 -1.71 -3.57
N LEU A 402 -23.67 -0.72 -3.93
CA LEU A 402 -24.18 0.50 -4.55
C LEU A 402 -24.79 0.16 -5.91
N GLY A 403 -26.12 0.27 -5.99
CA GLY A 403 -26.90 0.17 -7.22
C GLY A 403 -26.41 1.14 -8.30
N LYS A 404 -26.76 0.86 -9.57
CA LYS A 404 -26.45 1.76 -10.68
C LYS A 404 -27.22 3.07 -10.60
#